data_AF-A0A957Z2G8-F1
#
_entry.id   AF-A0A957Z2G8-F1
#
_cell.length_a   1.000
_cell.length_b   1.000
_cell.length_c   1.000
_cell.angle_alpha   90.00
_cell.angle_beta   90.00
_cell.angle_gamma   90.00
#
_symmetry.space_group_name_H-M   'P 1'
#
loop_
_entity.id
_entity.type
_entity.pdbx_description
1 polymer ?
#
loop_
_entity_poly.entity_id
_entity_poly.type
_entity_poly.pdbx_seq_one_letter_code
_entity_poly.pdbx_strand_id
1 'polypeptide(L)'
;DLNELFADYYNQLPDGLVNNRFTQRFELRAGNIVSTNHCDFETPEYASFSEISAKKWESCRGIGASFGYNQLEGPDQYLTVTDLVRSFVDIVSKNGNLL
;
A
#
# COMPACT_ATOMS: atom_id res chain seq x y z
N ASP A 1 13.57 -18.29 8.65
CA ASP A 1 13.59 -16.88 9.12
C ASP A 1 12.96 -15.98 8.05
N LEU A 2 12.40 -14.81 8.38
CA LEU A 2 11.88 -13.85 7.37
C LEU A 2 13.00 -13.32 6.48
N ASN A 3 14.19 -13.09 7.06
CA ASN A 3 15.35 -12.61 6.30
C ASN A 3 15.82 -13.66 5.28
N GLU A 4 15.77 -14.95 5.64
CA GLU A 4 16.09 -16.06 4.72
C GLU A 4 15.06 -16.12 3.59
N LEU A 5 13.77 -15.99 3.89
CA LEU A 5 12.71 -15.98 2.86
C LEU A 5 12.92 -14.85 1.84
N PHE A 6 13.23 -13.63 2.31
CA PHE A 6 13.51 -12.51 1.42
C PHE A 6 14.78 -12.71 0.60
N ALA A 7 15.84 -13.25 1.21
CA ALA A 7 17.07 -13.58 0.49
C ALA A 7 16.80 -14.60 -0.63
N ASP A 8 16.07 -15.68 -0.32
CA ASP A 8 15.71 -16.70 -1.31
C ASP A 8 14.86 -16.15 -2.46
N TYR A 9 13.94 -15.22 -2.16
CA TYR A 9 13.13 -14.53 -3.16
C TYR A 9 13.98 -13.65 -4.09
N TYR A 10 14.80 -12.74 -3.54
CA TYR A 10 15.63 -11.83 -4.35
C TYR A 10 16.76 -12.54 -5.09
N ASN A 11 17.27 -13.66 -4.57
CA ASN A 11 18.24 -14.49 -5.30
C ASN A 11 17.64 -15.13 -6.57
N GLN A 12 16.32 -15.36 -6.60
CA GLN A 12 15.61 -15.91 -7.76
C GLN A 12 15.06 -14.83 -8.68
N LEU A 13 14.61 -13.70 -8.11
CA LEU A 13 14.03 -12.58 -8.83
C LEU A 13 14.59 -11.25 -8.27
N PRO A 14 15.75 -10.78 -8.76
CA PRO A 14 16.43 -9.60 -8.21
C PRO A 14 15.63 -8.31 -8.29
N ASP A 15 14.75 -8.18 -9.29
CA ASP A 15 13.87 -7.01 -9.48
C ASP A 15 12.49 -7.19 -8.82
N GLY A 16 12.30 -8.27 -8.06
CA GLY A 16 11.09 -8.50 -7.27
C GLY A 16 10.89 -7.42 -6.22
N LEU A 17 9.65 -7.20 -5.79
CA LEU A 17 9.30 -6.18 -4.79
C LEU A 17 8.44 -6.77 -3.69
N VAL A 18 8.67 -6.33 -2.46
CA VAL A 18 8.00 -6.77 -1.24
C VAL A 18 7.42 -5.56 -0.49
N ASN A 19 6.15 -5.66 -0.10
CA ASN A 19 5.45 -4.61 0.64
C ASN A 19 5.86 -4.57 2.13
N ASN A 20 5.40 -3.55 2.85
CA ASN A 20 5.71 -3.35 4.27
C ASN A 20 4.81 -4.12 5.25
N ARG A 21 4.08 -5.17 4.81
CA ARG A 21 3.11 -5.88 5.66
C ARG A 21 3.62 -7.17 6.29
N PHE A 22 4.93 -7.42 6.24
CA PHE A 22 5.58 -8.51 6.99
C PHE A 22 5.91 -8.02 8.41
N THR A 23 4.99 -8.25 9.35
CA THR A 23 5.05 -7.72 10.72
C THR A 23 5.48 -8.75 11.76
N GLN A 24 6.05 -9.89 11.36
CA GLN A 24 6.46 -10.97 12.28
C GLN A 24 7.53 -10.52 13.30
N ARG A 25 8.27 -9.45 13.00
CA ARG A 25 9.03 -8.67 13.99
C ARG A 25 8.45 -7.27 14.04
N PHE A 26 7.84 -6.90 15.16
CA PHE A 26 7.31 -5.58 15.40
C PHE A 26 7.60 -5.12 16.82
N GLU A 27 7.64 -3.80 16.99
CA GLU A 27 7.67 -3.13 18.27
C GLU A 27 6.41 -2.28 18.42
N LEU A 28 5.86 -2.19 19.63
CA LEU A 28 4.84 -1.20 19.93
C LEU A 28 5.53 0.09 20.36
N ARG A 29 5.40 1.15 19.54
CA ARG A 29 5.91 2.50 19.87
C ARG A 29 4.77 3.50 19.83
N ALA A 30 4.53 4.18 20.95
CA ALA A 30 3.47 5.19 21.10
C ALA A 30 2.07 4.71 20.62
N GLY A 31 1.74 3.43 20.86
CA GLY A 31 0.47 2.84 20.43
C GLY A 31 0.42 2.32 19.00
N ASN A 32 1.50 2.50 18.21
CA ASN A 32 1.60 2.01 16.84
C ASN A 32 2.48 0.77 16.75
N ILE A 33 2.11 -0.16 15.85
CA ILE A 33 2.95 -1.28 15.44
C ILE A 33 4.02 -0.72 14.49
N VAL A 34 5.29 -0.79 14.91
CA VAL A 34 6.46 -0.40 14.13
C VAL A 34 7.21 -1.66 13.74
N SER A 35 7.23 -1.97 12.45
CA SER A 35 8.05 -3.05 11.90
C SER A 35 9.40 -2.49 11.44
N THR A 36 10.49 -3.14 11.83
CA THR A 36 11.85 -2.85 11.33
C THR A 36 12.26 -3.80 10.21
N ASN A 37 11.34 -4.61 9.70
CA ASN A 37 11.62 -5.55 8.61
C ASN A 37 11.85 -4.81 7.28
N HIS A 38 12.65 -5.43 6.41
CA HIS A 38 12.85 -4.96 5.04
C HIS A 38 11.53 -4.81 4.29
N CYS A 39 11.41 -3.76 3.49
CA CYS A 39 10.36 -3.56 2.50
C CYS A 39 10.82 -2.56 1.45
N ASP A 40 10.34 -2.71 0.21
CA ASP A 40 10.71 -1.83 -0.89
C ASP A 40 9.76 -0.64 -1.01
N PHE A 41 8.51 -0.81 -0.58
CA PHE A 41 7.51 0.25 -0.60
C PHE A 41 6.49 0.15 0.54
N GLU A 42 5.89 1.29 0.89
CA GLU A 42 4.87 1.42 1.92
C GLU A 42 3.45 1.32 1.34
N THR A 43 2.49 0.80 2.10
CA THR A 43 1.12 0.58 1.60
C THR A 43 0.04 1.25 2.45
N PRO A 44 -0.15 2.58 2.39
CA PRO A 44 -1.34 3.21 2.97
C PRO A 44 -2.61 2.64 2.31
N GLU A 45 -3.65 2.43 3.10
CA GLU A 45 -4.92 1.85 2.64
C GLU A 45 -6.02 2.90 2.76
N TYR A 46 -6.79 3.12 1.68
CA TYR A 46 -7.78 4.21 1.58
C TYR A 46 -7.22 5.61 1.91
N ALA A 47 -5.91 5.82 1.76
CA ALA A 47 -5.24 7.07 2.14
C ALA A 47 -4.09 7.41 1.18
N SER A 48 -3.84 8.71 1.02
CA SER A 48 -2.64 9.24 0.38
C SER A 48 -1.82 10.04 1.39
N PHE A 49 -0.53 10.22 1.14
CA PHE A 49 0.29 11.10 1.97
C PHE A 49 -0.05 12.57 1.73
N SER A 50 0.18 13.42 2.72
CA SER A 50 -0.04 14.87 2.63
C SER A 50 1.09 15.59 1.87
N GLU A 51 2.28 15.02 1.88
CA GLU A 51 3.50 15.58 1.29
C GLU A 51 4.16 14.57 0.33
N ILE A 52 5.11 15.05 -0.46
CA ILE A 52 5.91 14.18 -1.35
C ILE A 52 6.78 13.27 -0.49
N SER A 53 6.68 11.96 -0.70
CA SER A 53 7.55 10.98 -0.03
C SER A 53 8.80 10.70 -0.86
N ALA A 54 9.95 10.58 -0.18
CA ALA A 54 11.19 10.11 -0.79
C ALA A 54 11.20 8.58 -0.95
N LYS A 55 10.56 7.85 -0.03
CA LYS A 55 10.43 6.39 -0.10
C LYS A 55 9.25 6.03 -1.00
N LYS A 56 9.39 4.98 -1.80
CA LYS A 56 8.29 4.49 -2.63
C LYS A 56 7.11 3.99 -1.80
N TRP A 57 5.91 4.17 -2.33
CA TRP A 57 4.66 3.77 -1.69
C TRP A 57 3.55 3.53 -2.72
N GLU A 58 2.55 2.76 -2.32
CA GLU A 58 1.39 2.39 -3.13
C GLU A 58 0.11 2.45 -2.29
N SER A 59 -0.84 3.30 -2.67
CA SER A 59 -2.16 3.33 -2.04
C SER A 59 -3.02 2.23 -2.61
N CYS A 60 -3.60 1.39 -1.76
CA CYS A 60 -4.55 0.36 -2.16
C CYS A 60 -5.98 0.72 -1.70
N ARG A 61 -6.97 0.65 -2.61
CA ARG A 61 -8.39 0.84 -2.27
C ARG A 61 -9.35 0.08 -3.20
N GLY A 62 -10.54 -0.23 -2.70
CA GLY A 62 -11.64 -0.69 -3.56
C GLY A 62 -12.21 0.43 -4.44
N ILE A 63 -12.91 0.09 -5.52
CA ILE A 63 -13.70 1.07 -6.28
C ILE A 63 -14.85 1.63 -5.43
N GLY A 64 -15.41 0.80 -4.54
CA GLY A 64 -16.34 1.17 -3.46
C GLY A 64 -15.67 1.23 -2.10
N ALA A 65 -16.39 0.84 -1.04
CA ALA A 65 -15.88 0.78 0.33
C ALA A 65 -15.38 -0.63 0.73
N SER A 66 -15.73 -1.66 -0.04
CA SER A 66 -15.25 -3.03 0.14
C SER A 66 -14.16 -3.41 -0.87
N PHE A 67 -13.24 -4.30 -0.46
CA PHE A 67 -12.31 -4.97 -1.38
C PHE A 67 -12.96 -6.19 -2.05
N GLY A 68 -13.66 -7.02 -1.27
CA GLY A 68 -14.44 -8.15 -1.80
C GLY A 68 -15.77 -7.67 -2.37
N TYR A 69 -16.38 -8.48 -3.23
CA TYR A 69 -17.73 -8.18 -3.74
C TYR A 69 -18.73 -7.98 -2.59
N ASN A 70 -19.42 -6.83 -2.62
CA ASN A 70 -20.51 -6.53 -1.71
C ASN A 70 -21.77 -6.22 -2.53
N GLN A 71 -22.73 -7.14 -2.50
CA GLN A 71 -24.00 -7.00 -3.25
C GLN A 71 -24.87 -5.82 -2.80
N LEU A 72 -24.60 -5.25 -1.61
CA LEU A 72 -25.32 -4.09 -1.10
C LEU A 72 -24.70 -2.77 -1.58
N GLU A 73 -23.51 -2.79 -2.22
CA GLU A 73 -22.90 -1.58 -2.76
C GLU A 73 -23.52 -1.17 -4.10
N GLY A 74 -24.13 0.01 -4.13
CA GLY A 74 -24.66 0.63 -5.34
C GLY A 74 -23.65 1.53 -6.07
N PRO A 75 -23.98 2.00 -7.29
CA PRO A 75 -23.13 2.93 -8.04
C PRO A 75 -22.82 4.25 -7.33
N ASP A 76 -23.70 4.67 -6.42
CA ASP A 76 -23.54 5.85 -5.55
C ASP A 76 -22.45 5.67 -4.48
N GLN A 77 -22.07 4.42 -4.19
CA GLN A 77 -20.98 4.08 -3.27
C GLN A 77 -19.64 3.86 -3.99
N TYR A 78 -19.64 3.85 -5.33
CA TYR A 78 -18.41 3.76 -6.12
C TYR A 78 -17.79 5.14 -6.33
N LEU A 79 -16.46 5.17 -6.48
CA LEU A 79 -15.79 6.35 -6.98
C LEU A 79 -16.33 6.74 -8.36
N THR A 80 -16.60 8.03 -8.53
CA THR A 80 -16.77 8.58 -9.86
C THR A 80 -15.45 8.49 -10.63
N VAL A 81 -15.53 8.44 -11.96
CA VAL A 81 -14.31 8.48 -12.82
C VAL A 81 -13.47 9.73 -12.51
N THR A 82 -14.12 10.86 -12.28
CA THR A 82 -13.46 12.13 -11.93
C THR A 82 -12.67 12.00 -10.63
N ASP A 83 -13.26 11.41 -9.59
CA ASP A 83 -12.60 11.26 -8.30
C ASP A 83 -11.48 10.21 -8.35
N LEU A 84 -11.64 9.15 -9.14
CA LEU A 84 -10.58 8.18 -9.40
C LEU A 84 -9.38 8.83 -10.09
N VAL A 85 -9.61 9.62 -11.14
CA VAL A 85 -8.53 10.34 -11.85
C VAL A 85 -7.84 11.35 -10.93
N ARG A 86 -8.61 12.10 -10.13
CA ARG A 86 -8.04 13.04 -9.14
C ARG A 86 -7.19 12.32 -8.10
N SER A 87 -7.67 11.19 -7.58
CA SER A 87 -6.92 10.35 -6.64
C SER A 87 -5.63 9.83 -7.27
N PHE A 88 -5.69 9.32 -8.50
CA PHE A 88 -4.50 8.86 -9.23
C PHE A 88 -3.47 9.98 -9.40
N VAL A 89 -3.89 11.17 -9.86
CA VAL A 89 -3.00 12.32 -10.04
C VAL A 89 -2.41 12.79 -8.71
N ASP A 90 -3.20 12.86 -7.64
CA ASP A 90 -2.73 13.23 -6.30
C ASP A 90 -1.62 12.28 -5.81
N ILE A 91 -1.86 10.97 -5.90
CA ILE A 91 -0.93 9.92 -5.50
C ILE A 91 0.37 9.98 -6.30
N VAL A 92 0.27 10.05 -7.63
CA VAL A 92 1.44 10.09 -8.53
C VAL A 92 2.26 11.36 -8.33
N SER A 93 1.61 12.51 -8.08
CA SER A 93 2.30 13.78 -7.80
C SER A 93 3.17 13.74 -6.53
N LYS A 94 2.92 12.75 -5.65
CA LYS A 94 3.61 12.53 -4.38
C LYS A 94 4.51 11.29 -4.41
N ASN A 95 4.95 10.87 -5.60
CA ASN A 95 5.80 9.71 -5.89
C ASN A 95 5.18 8.33 -5.63
N GLY A 96 3.87 8.25 -5.40
CA GLY A 96 3.16 7.01 -5.12
C GLY A 96 2.59 6.29 -6.35
N ASN A 97 2.16 5.06 -6.14
CA ASN A 97 1.35 4.26 -7.07
C ASN A 97 -0.08 4.10 -6.53
N LEU A 98 -1.07 3.87 -7.41
CA LEU A 98 -2.45 3.54 -7.03
C LEU A 98 -2.76 2.09 -7.45
N LEU A 99 -3.24 1.30 -6.50
CA LEU A 99 -3.74 -0.07 -6.65
C LEU A 99 -5.24 -0.15 -6.33
#